data_AF-A0A1D6HQ98-F1
#
_entry.id   AF-A0A1D6HQ98-F1
#
_cell.length_a   1.000
_cell.length_b   1.000
_cell.length_c   1.000
_cell.angle_alpha   90.00
_cell.angle_beta   90.00
_cell.angle_gamma   90.00
#
_symmetry.space_group_name_H-M   'P 1'
#
loop_
_entity.id
_entity.type
_entity.pdbx_description
1 polymer ?
#
loop_
_entity_poly.entity_id
_entity_poly.type
_entity_poly.pdbx_seq_one_letter_code
_entity_poly.pdbx_strand_id
1 'polypeptide(L)'
;MKNYGLVTYHETALLFDEMHSAAANKQRVAVVVAHELAHQWFGNFVTMEWWAHLWLNEGFATWVSYLAADQFFPEWNVWTQFLEESTIGFKLDALAGSHPIEVT
;
A
#
# COMPACT_ATOMS: atom_id res chain seq x y z
N MET A 1 -6.61 4.48 -6.75
CA MET A 1 -7.62 5.27 -6.03
C MET A 1 -8.84 4.42 -5.72
N LYS A 2 -9.12 4.29 -4.42
CA LYS A 2 -10.04 3.36 -3.77
C LYS A 2 -11.54 3.66 -3.86
N ASN A 3 -12.04 4.32 -4.91
CA ASN A 3 -13.48 4.61 -4.98
C ASN A 3 -14.30 3.31 -4.88
N TYR A 4 -15.28 3.27 -3.99
CA TYR A 4 -16.00 2.03 -3.66
C TYR A 4 -16.75 1.50 -4.90
N GLY A 5 -16.35 0.31 -5.37
CA GLY A 5 -16.93 -0.35 -6.55
C GLY A 5 -16.38 0.14 -7.89
N LEU A 6 -15.49 1.13 -7.90
CA LEU A 6 -14.80 1.62 -9.10
C LEU A 6 -13.37 2.07 -8.78
N VAL A 7 -12.51 1.09 -8.47
CA VAL A 7 -11.10 1.38 -8.20
C VAL A 7 -10.40 1.80 -9.50
N THR A 8 -9.71 2.94 -9.48
CA THR A 8 -8.95 3.44 -10.63
C THR A 8 -7.45 3.33 -10.40
N TYR A 9 -6.72 3.03 -11.47
CA TYR A 9 -5.27 2.82 -11.45
C TYR A 9 -4.61 3.61 -12.58
N HIS A 10 -3.34 4.00 -12.37
CA HIS A 10 -2.46 4.27 -13.50
C HIS A 10 -2.19 2.97 -14.26
N GLU A 11 -1.99 3.04 -15.57
CA GLU A 11 -1.71 1.86 -16.41
C GLU A 11 -0.53 1.04 -15.88
N THR A 12 0.55 1.71 -15.46
CA THR A 12 1.75 1.09 -14.88
C THR A 12 1.54 0.42 -13.52
N ALA A 13 0.37 0.61 -12.92
CA ALA A 13 -0.02 0.06 -11.62
C ALA A 13 -1.11 -1.04 -11.73
N LEU A 14 -1.54 -1.38 -12.96
CA LEU A 14 -2.54 -2.43 -13.19
C LEU A 14 -2.19 -3.35 -14.36
N LEU A 15 -1.70 -2.79 -15.46
CA LEU A 15 -1.39 -3.57 -16.66
C LEU A 15 -0.03 -4.26 -16.50
N PHE A 16 0.01 -5.54 -16.86
CA PHE A 16 1.22 -6.35 -16.87
C PHE A 16 1.28 -7.15 -18.17
N ASP A 17 2.45 -7.14 -18.80
CA ASP A 17 2.74 -7.90 -20.02
C ASP A 17 3.84 -8.92 -19.72
N GLU A 18 3.55 -10.22 -19.90
CA GLU A 18 4.47 -11.32 -19.61
C GLU A 18 5.79 -11.26 -20.40
N MET A 19 5.78 -10.69 -21.61
CA MET A 19 6.97 -10.61 -22.46
C MET A 19 7.78 -9.33 -22.23
N HIS A 20 7.13 -8.25 -21.82
CA HIS A 20 7.75 -6.91 -21.80
C HIS A 20 7.89 -6.28 -20.41
N SER A 21 7.15 -6.77 -19.41
CA SER A 21 7.20 -6.21 -18.05
C SER A 21 8.20 -6.97 -17.19
N ALA A 22 8.95 -6.25 -16.35
CA ALA A 22 9.86 -6.89 -15.41
C ALA A 22 9.10 -7.59 -14.28
N ALA A 23 9.73 -8.57 -13.62
CA ALA A 23 9.15 -9.24 -12.46
C ALA A 23 8.74 -8.26 -11.35
N ALA A 24 9.54 -7.20 -11.14
CA ALA A 24 9.23 -6.12 -10.21
C ALA A 24 7.91 -5.39 -10.55
N ASN A 25 7.55 -5.26 -11.83
CA ASN A 25 6.26 -4.70 -12.23
C ASN A 25 5.10 -5.60 -11.78
N LYS A 26 5.25 -6.92 -11.90
CA LYS A 26 4.23 -7.88 -11.43
C LYS A 26 3.98 -7.75 -9.93
N GLN A 27 5.06 -7.69 -9.14
CA GLN A 27 4.96 -7.50 -7.69
C GLN A 27 4.31 -6.17 -7.35
N ARG A 28 4.71 -5.08 -8.00
CA ARG A 28 4.11 -3.76 -7.82
C ARG A 28 2.61 -3.76 -8.12
N VAL A 29 2.19 -4.37 -9.24
CA VAL A 29 0.76 -4.48 -9.59
C VAL A 29 0.00 -5.24 -8.51
N ALA A 30 0.52 -6.38 -8.05
CA ALA A 30 -0.12 -7.18 -7.01
C ALA A 30 -0.29 -6.39 -5.69
N VAL A 31 0.78 -5.71 -5.23
CA VAL A 31 0.74 -4.90 -4.00
C VAL A 31 -0.23 -3.72 -4.15
N VAL A 32 -0.21 -2.99 -5.27
CA VAL A 32 -1.10 -1.84 -5.47
C VAL A 32 -2.57 -2.28 -5.58
N VAL A 33 -2.87 -3.35 -6.31
CA VAL A 33 -4.23 -3.90 -6.37
C VAL A 33 -4.70 -4.33 -4.98
N ALA A 34 -3.85 -5.03 -4.23
CA ALA A 34 -4.18 -5.44 -2.86
C ALA A 34 -4.40 -4.25 -1.91
N HIS A 35 -3.63 -3.17 -2.03
CA HIS A 35 -3.78 -1.94 -1.25
C HIS A 35 -5.15 -1.28 -1.49
N GLU A 36 -5.53 -1.13 -2.75
CA GLU A 36 -6.79 -0.47 -3.10
C GLU A 36 -8.02 -1.34 -2.80
N LEU A 37 -7.86 -2.67 -2.84
CA LEU A 37 -8.87 -3.62 -2.36
C LEU A 37 -8.97 -3.63 -0.83
N ALA A 38 -7.85 -3.48 -0.11
CA ALA A 38 -7.85 -3.36 1.35
C ALA A 38 -8.65 -2.12 1.79
N HIS A 39 -8.55 -1.02 1.04
CA HIS A 39 -9.38 0.17 1.29
C HIS A 39 -10.89 -0.06 1.20
N GLN A 40 -11.36 -1.13 0.55
CA GLN A 40 -12.80 -1.46 0.57
C GLN A 40 -13.28 -1.75 1.99
N TRP A 41 -12.41 -2.24 2.88
CA TRP A 41 -12.65 -2.34 4.32
C TRP A 41 -12.10 -1.13 5.08
N PHE A 42 -10.82 -0.81 4.89
CA PHE A 42 -10.09 0.24 5.63
C PHE A 42 -10.08 1.56 4.86
N GLY A 43 -11.20 2.28 4.96
CA GLY A 43 -11.39 3.61 4.39
C GLY A 43 -12.76 3.80 3.77
N ASN A 44 -13.32 2.75 3.17
CA ASN A 44 -14.67 2.78 2.61
C ASN A 44 -15.72 2.25 3.61
N PHE A 45 -15.55 1.02 4.13
CA PHE A 45 -16.49 0.44 5.09
C PHE A 45 -16.30 1.01 6.50
N VAL A 46 -15.06 1.11 6.95
CA VAL A 46 -14.67 1.84 8.17
C VAL A 46 -13.80 3.01 7.75
N THR A 47 -14.32 4.23 7.93
CA THR A 47 -13.63 5.47 7.56
C THR A 47 -13.18 6.20 8.82
N MET A 48 -11.97 6.75 8.81
CA MET A 48 -11.51 7.64 9.88
C MET A 48 -12.48 8.82 10.09
N GLU A 49 -12.68 9.23 11.34
CA GLU A 49 -13.57 10.34 11.67
C GLU A 49 -13.06 11.67 11.11
N TRP A 50 -11.74 11.88 11.15
CA TRP A 50 -11.08 13.08 10.65
C TRP A 50 -9.71 12.76 10.06
N TRP A 51 -9.20 13.68 9.24
CA TRP A 51 -7.93 13.55 8.52
C TRP A 51 -6.72 13.40 9.44
N ALA A 52 -6.80 13.86 10.70
CA ALA A 52 -5.76 13.61 11.71
C ALA A 52 -5.48 12.11 11.89
N HIS A 53 -6.47 11.24 11.65
CA HIS A 53 -6.36 9.79 11.76
C HIS A 53 -6.25 9.09 10.39
N LEU A 54 -5.76 9.77 9.35
CA LEU A 54 -5.60 9.19 7.98
C LEU A 54 -4.82 7.87 7.97
N TRP A 55 -3.90 7.69 8.93
CA TRP A 55 -3.11 6.46 9.09
C TRP A 55 -3.98 5.21 9.31
N LEU A 56 -5.20 5.35 9.86
CA LEU A 56 -6.14 4.24 10.01
C LEU A 56 -6.58 3.65 8.67
N ASN A 57 -6.61 4.47 7.60
CA ASN A 57 -6.92 4.00 6.26
C ASN A 57 -5.65 3.54 5.55
N GLU A 58 -4.70 4.47 5.36
CA GLU A 58 -3.53 4.25 4.50
C GLU A 58 -2.52 3.28 5.12
N GLY A 59 -2.32 3.34 6.44
CA GLY A 59 -1.42 2.42 7.15
C GLY A 59 -1.94 0.99 7.15
N PHE A 60 -3.24 0.78 7.42
CA PHE A 60 -3.84 -0.54 7.34
C PHE A 60 -3.88 -1.08 5.91
N ALA A 61 -4.25 -0.27 4.92
CA ALA A 61 -4.25 -0.70 3.52
C ALA A 61 -2.85 -1.13 3.06
N THR A 62 -1.81 -0.39 3.46
CA THR A 62 -0.41 -0.73 3.18
C THR A 62 -0.02 -2.04 3.86
N TRP A 63 -0.34 -2.23 5.13
CA TRP A 63 0.02 -3.48 5.81
C TRP A 63 -0.72 -4.69 5.23
N VAL A 64 -2.01 -4.56 4.95
CA VAL A 64 -2.84 -5.62 4.35
C VAL A 64 -2.36 -5.96 2.94
N SER A 65 -1.86 -5.00 2.16
CA SER A 65 -1.40 -5.28 0.80
C SER A 65 -0.20 -6.23 0.78
N TYR A 66 0.76 -6.06 1.70
CA TYR A 66 1.89 -6.97 1.84
C TYR A 66 1.48 -8.31 2.43
N LEU A 67 0.57 -8.32 3.41
CA LEU A 67 0.00 -9.56 3.94
C LEU A 67 -0.69 -10.38 2.83
N ALA A 68 -1.53 -9.74 2.02
CA ALA A 68 -2.22 -10.40 0.91
C ALA A 68 -1.24 -10.88 -0.16
N ALA A 69 -0.26 -10.05 -0.53
CA ALA A 69 0.76 -10.44 -1.50
C ALA A 69 1.58 -11.65 -1.04
N ASP A 70 1.96 -11.72 0.24
CA ASP A 70 2.66 -12.85 0.84
C ASP A 70 1.79 -14.12 0.88
N GLN A 71 0.47 -13.98 1.14
CA GLN A 71 -0.47 -15.10 1.10
C GLN A 71 -0.67 -15.66 -0.31
N PHE A 72 -0.77 -14.80 -1.33
CA PHE A 72 -0.98 -15.24 -2.72
C PHE A 72 0.31 -15.68 -3.42
N PHE A 73 1.45 -15.07 -3.07
CA PHE A 73 2.75 -15.28 -3.71
C PHE A 73 3.87 -15.42 -2.65
N PRO A 74 3.83 -16.45 -1.79
CA PRO A 74 4.79 -16.63 -0.70
C PRO A 74 6.24 -16.74 -1.17
N GLU A 75 6.47 -17.17 -2.41
CA GLU A 75 7.80 -17.27 -3.01
C GLU A 75 8.48 -15.91 -3.23
N TRP A 76 7.73 -14.82 -3.23
CA TRP A 76 8.28 -13.47 -3.41
C TRP A 76 8.97 -12.91 -2.17
N ASN A 77 8.70 -13.47 -0.99
CA ASN A 77 9.24 -13.00 0.29
C ASN A 77 9.07 -11.48 0.49
N VAL A 78 7.89 -10.94 0.17
CA VAL A 78 7.62 -9.49 0.08
C VAL A 78 7.90 -8.72 1.38
N TRP A 79 7.93 -9.40 2.53
CA TRP A 79 8.25 -8.78 3.81
C TRP A 79 9.71 -8.27 3.90
N THR A 80 10.65 -8.83 3.13
CA THR A 80 12.00 -8.27 3.05
C THR A 80 11.98 -6.89 2.39
N GLN A 81 11.20 -6.75 1.32
CA GLN A 81 11.00 -5.47 0.62
C GLN A 81 10.25 -4.47 1.51
N PHE A 82 9.22 -4.92 2.26
CA PHE A 82 8.51 -4.07 3.22
C PHE A 82 9.46 -3.44 4.26
N LEU A 83 10.41 -4.21 4.77
CA LEU A 83 11.42 -3.71 5.71
C LEU A 83 12.35 -2.68 5.06
N GLU A 84 12.80 -2.93 3.82
CA GLU A 84 13.63 -2.00 3.06
C GLU A 84 12.89 -0.68 2.78
N GLU A 85 11.64 -0.74 2.34
CA GLU A 85 10.81 0.43 2.05
C GLU A 85 10.52 1.25 3.31
N SER A 86 10.31 0.59 4.46
CA SER A 86 10.12 1.25 5.75
C SER A 86 11.30 2.14 6.16
N THR A 87 12.51 1.86 5.67
CA THR A 87 13.68 2.70 5.95
C THR A 87 13.56 4.11 5.39
N ILE A 88 12.78 4.32 4.33
CA ILE A 88 12.47 5.65 3.80
C ILE A 88 11.66 6.43 4.84
N GLY A 89 10.67 5.78 5.46
CA GLY A 89 9.90 6.35 6.56
C GLY A 89 10.79 6.77 7.72
N PHE A 90 11.69 5.90 8.18
CA PHE A 90 12.62 6.22 9.27
C PHE A 90 13.56 7.38 8.95
N LYS A 91 14.02 7.52 7.71
CA LYS A 91 14.85 8.65 7.29
C LYS A 91 14.11 9.97 7.38
N LEU A 92 12.84 10.00 6.97
CA LEU A 92 12.00 11.18 7.06
C LEU A 92 11.63 11.48 8.51
N ASP A 93 11.34 10.44 9.30
CA ASP A 93 10.96 10.58 10.70
C ASP A 93 12.10 11.07 11.60
N ALA A 94 13.35 10.81 11.22
CA ALA A 94 14.53 11.34 11.90
C ALA A 94 14.74 12.86 11.72
N LEU A 95 14.00 13.51 10.82
CA LEU A 95 14.12 14.95 10.59
C LEU A 95 13.37 15.74 11.66
N ALA A 96 13.93 16.89 12.06
CA ALA A 96 13.27 17.81 13.00
C ALA A 96 11.93 18.35 12.47
N GLY A 97 11.71 18.30 11.15
CA GLY A 97 10.46 18.67 10.49
C GLY A 97 9.47 17.52 10.31
N SER A 98 9.70 16.35 10.93
CA SER A 98 8.73 15.27 10.98
C SER A 98 7.48 15.69 11.78
N HIS A 99 6.48 14.82 11.82
CA HIS A 99 5.27 14.99 12.59
C HIS A 99 4.85 13.65 13.21
N PRO A 100 4.09 13.68 14.33
CA PRO A 100 3.46 12.47 14.85
C PRO A 100 2.54 11.84 13.79
N ILE A 101 2.33 10.52 13.88
CA ILE A 101 1.45 9.79 12.96
C ILE A 101 -0.01 10.28 13.02
N GLU A 102 -0.44 10.76 14.19
CA GLU A 102 -1.69 11.47 14.40
C GLU A 102 -1.38 12.96 14.55
N VAL A 103 -1.76 13.74 13.55
CA VAL A 103 -1.47 15.17 13.52
C VAL A 103 -2.58 15.90 14.28
N THR A 104 -2.29 16.33 15.50
CA THR A 104 -3.16 17.15 16.37
C THR A 104 -3.13 18.62 15.99
#